data_AF-A0A967WHJ2-F1
#
_entry.id   AF-A0A967WHJ2-F1
#
_cell.length_a   1.000
_cell.length_b   1.000
_cell.length_c   1.000
_cell.angle_alpha   90.00
_cell.angle_beta   90.00
_cell.angle_gamma   90.00
#
_symmetry.space_group_name_H-M   'P 1'
#
loop_
_entity.id
_entity.type
_entity.pdbx_description
1 polymer ?
#
loop_
_entity_poly.entity_id
_entity_poly.type
_entity_poly.pdbx_seq_one_letter_code
_entity_poly.pdbx_strand_id
1 'polypeptide(L)' 'GLSGDYNQIHTDVEFTKGTRFGERVAHGLLGLSIVSGLAARLGLIEGTVEAFTGLEWKFRGPILIGDT' A
#
# COMPACT_ATOMS: atom_id res chain seq x y z
N GLY A 1 -0.57 14.23 4.87
CA GLY A 1 -0.46 12.76 4.66
C GLY A 1 1.00 12.37 4.66
N LEU A 2 1.34 11.24 5.27
CA LEU A 2 2.73 10.81 5.50
C LEU A 2 3.56 10.66 4.22
N SER A 3 2.99 10.06 3.17
CA SER A 3 3.65 9.86 1.87
C SER A 3 3.69 11.11 1.00
N GLY A 4 2.90 12.13 1.31
CA GLY A 4 2.68 13.29 0.41
C GLY A 4 1.87 12.98 -0.86
N ASP A 5 1.46 11.73 -1.10
CA ASP A 5 0.62 11.36 -2.24
C ASP A 5 -0.86 11.64 -1.92
N TYR A 6 -1.38 12.72 -2.50
CA TYR A 6 -2.76 13.18 -2.34
C TYR A 6 -3.66 12.82 -3.52
N ASN A 7 -3.30 11.84 -4.36
CA ASN A 7 -4.14 11.44 -5.49
C ASN A 7 -5.57 11.11 -5.04
N GLN A 8 -6.56 11.69 -5.74
CA GLN A 8 -7.97 11.66 -5.34
C GLN A 8 -8.56 10.25 -5.29
N ILE A 9 -8.00 9.28 -6.02
CA ILE A 9 -8.43 7.87 -5.92
C ILE A 9 -8.25 7.29 -4.50
N HIS A 10 -7.39 7.89 -3.68
CA HIS A 10 -7.10 7.47 -2.31
C HIS A 10 -7.79 8.36 -1.26
N THR A 11 -8.13 9.60 -1.61
CA THR A 11 -8.48 10.65 -0.62
C THR A 11 -9.91 11.17 -0.74
N ASP A 12 -10.55 11.08 -1.91
CA ASP A 12 -11.81 11.76 -2.20
C ASP A 12 -12.87 10.76 -2.68
N VAL A 13 -13.90 10.54 -1.83
CA VAL A 13 -14.99 9.61 -2.15
C VAL A 13 -15.88 10.12 -3.28
N GLU A 14 -16.09 11.44 -3.39
CA GLU A 14 -16.95 12.02 -4.43
C GLU A 14 -16.31 11.87 -5.81
N PHE A 15 -15.00 12.11 -5.90
CA PHE A 15 -14.22 11.84 -7.11
C PHE A 15 -14.32 10.37 -7.53
N THR A 16 -14.23 9.43 -6.57
CA THR A 16 -14.15 8.00 -6.89
C THR A 16 -15.44 7.40 -7.46
N LYS A 17 -16.61 8.00 -7.22
CA LYS A 17 -17.92 7.52 -7.70
C LYS A 17 -17.98 7.33 -9.22
N GLY A 18 -17.27 8.16 -9.97
CA GLY A 18 -17.19 8.10 -11.44
C GLY A 18 -16.03 7.27 -11.99
N THR A 19 -15.20 6.71 -11.12
CA THR A 19 -14.04 5.90 -11.52
C THR A 19 -14.40 4.42 -11.58
N ARG A 20 -13.54 3.60 -12.21
CA ARG A 20 -13.72 2.13 -12.25
C ARG A 20 -13.77 1.45 -10.87
N PHE A 21 -13.31 2.13 -9.82
CA PHE A 21 -13.28 1.57 -8.47
C PHE A 21 -14.59 1.82 -7.72
N GLY A 22 -15.33 2.89 -8.04
CA GLY A 22 -16.57 3.27 -7.36
C GLY A 22 -16.42 3.77 -5.92
N GLU A 23 -15.25 3.55 -5.31
CA GLU A 23 -14.90 3.93 -3.95
C GLU A 23 -13.40 4.25 -3.83
N ARG A 24 -12.98 4.73 -2.65
CA ARG A 24 -11.56 4.99 -2.36
C ARG A 24 -10.81 3.68 -2.15
N VAL A 25 -9.67 3.56 -2.81
CA VAL A 25 -8.74 2.44 -2.64
C VAL A 25 -7.53 2.91 -1.84
N ALA A 26 -6.90 2.05 -1.04
CA ALA A 26 -5.67 2.39 -0.35
C ALA A 26 -4.48 2.50 -1.33
N HIS A 27 -3.44 3.25 -0.96
CA HIS A 27 -2.18 3.28 -1.71
C HIS A 27 -1.55 1.90 -1.76
N GLY A 28 -1.13 1.43 -2.94
CA GLY A 28 -0.39 0.17 -3.04
C GLY A 28 0.90 0.17 -2.20
N LEU A 29 1.56 1.33 -2.11
CA LEU A 29 2.75 1.51 -1.27
C LEU A 29 2.47 1.37 0.24
N LEU A 30 1.24 1.67 0.69
CA LEU A 30 0.83 1.39 2.06
C LEU A 30 0.74 -0.12 2.30
N GLY A 31 0.24 -0.89 1.33
CA GLY A 31 0.28 -2.35 1.41
C GLY A 31 1.72 -2.88 1.51
N LEU A 32 2.64 -2.33 0.71
CA LEU A 32 4.06 -2.72 0.77
C LEU A 32 4.74 -2.39 2.11
N SER A 33 4.41 -1.24 2.72
CA SER A 33 4.96 -0.90 4.04
C SER A 33 4.46 -1.85 5.14
N ILE A 34 3.19 -2.27 5.06
CA ILE A 34 2.62 -3.30 5.94
C ILE A 34 3.35 -4.64 5.74
N VAL A 35 3.55 -5.08 4.49
CA VAL A 35 4.28 -6.32 4.17
C VAL A 35 5.71 -6.29 4.74
N SER A 36 6.42 -5.17 4.57
CA SER A 36 7.76 -4.98 5.14
C SER A 36 7.78 -5.11 6.67
N GLY A 37 6.83 -4.45 7.35
CA GLY A 37 6.68 -4.56 8.80
C GLY A 37 6.34 -5.98 9.25
N LEU A 38 5.48 -6.70 8.53
CA LEU A 38 5.16 -8.10 8.81
C LEU A 38 6.38 -9.01 8.64
N ALA A 39 7.16 -8.84 7.57
CA ALA A 39 8.38 -9.61 7.37
C ALA A 39 9.37 -9.43 8.53
N ALA A 40 9.52 -8.20 9.02
CA ALA A 40 10.35 -7.92 10.19
C ALA A 40 9.80 -8.60 11.46
N ARG A 41 8.50 -8.49 11.72
CA ARG A 41 7.87 -9.08 12.93
C ARG A 41 7.81 -10.61 12.92
N LEU A 42 7.89 -11.22 11.73
CA LEU A 42 8.04 -12.67 11.57
C LEU A 42 9.50 -13.14 11.69
N GLY A 43 10.45 -12.22 11.90
CA GLY A 43 11.88 -12.55 11.99
C GLY A 43 12.53 -12.91 10.66
N LEU A 44 11.83 -12.73 9.53
CA LEU A 44 12.36 -13.09 8.20
C LEU A 44 13.55 -12.22 7.78
N ILE A 45 13.55 -10.98 8.27
CA ILE A 45 14.53 -9.94 7.92
C ILE A 45 15.14 -9.26 9.16
N GLU A 46 14.84 -9.77 10.35
CA GLU A 46 15.33 -9.21 11.61
C GLU A 46 16.82 -9.55 11.80
N GLY A 47 17.65 -8.52 11.99
CA GLY A 47 19.09 -8.68 12.21
C GLY A 47 19.89 -9.15 10.99
N THR A 48 19.24 -9.39 9.84
CA THR A 48 19.87 -9.91 8.61
C THR A 48 19.89 -8.91 7.46
N VAL A 49 19.14 -7.80 7.55
CA VAL A 49 19.10 -6.77 6.50
C VAL A 49 20.30 -5.84 6.62
N GLU A 50 21.14 -5.84 5.58
CA GLU A 50 22.22 -4.86 5.42
C GLU A 50 21.75 -3.65 4.60
N ALA A 51 21.05 -3.89 3.48
CA ALA A 51 20.52 -2.83 2.62
C ALA A 51 19.30 -3.29 1.82
N PHE A 52 18.36 -2.38 1.59
CA PHE A 52 17.24 -2.58 0.66
C PHE A 52 17.62 -2.03 -0.72
N THR A 53 18.09 -2.90 -1.62
CA THR A 53 18.68 -2.48 -2.92
C THR A 53 17.69 -2.45 -4.08
N GLY A 54 16.51 -3.05 -3.93
CA GLY A 54 15.48 -3.05 -4.96
C GLY A 54 14.24 -3.86 -4.57
N LEU A 55 13.15 -3.61 -5.28
CA LEU A 55 11.89 -4.36 -5.16
C LEU A 55 11.22 -4.42 -6.52
N GLU A 56 10.90 -5.63 -6.98
CA GLU A 56 9.95 -5.84 -8.07
C GLU A 56 8.61 -6.28 -7.46
N TRP A 57 7.53 -5.61 -7.84
CA TRP A 57 6.20 -5.93 -7.31
C TRP A 57 5.12 -5.78 -8.38
N LYS A 58 4.14 -6.68 -8.37
CA LYS A 58 2.97 -6.63 -9.25
C LYS A 58 1.68 -6.56 -8.42
N PHE A 59 1.05 -5.39 -8.43
CA PHE A 59 -0.28 -5.20 -7.83
C PHE A 59 -1.33 -5.91 -8.68
N ARG A 60 -2.00 -6.92 -8.11
CA ARG A 60 -2.99 -7.75 -8.81
C ARG A 60 -4.42 -7.24 -8.69
N GLY A 61 -4.69 -6.42 -7.69
CA GLY A 61 -5.99 -5.82 -7.43
C GLY A 61 -5.87 -4.61 -6.51
N PRO A 62 -6.96 -3.83 -6.34
CA PRO A 62 -7.02 -2.77 -5.36
C PRO A 62 -7.04 -3.34 -3.94
N ILE A 63 -6.63 -2.52 -2.97
CA ILE A 63 -6.87 -2.76 -1.55
C ILE A 63 -8.00 -1.82 -1.15
N LEU A 64 -9.13 -2.36 -0.71
CA LEU A 64 -10.27 -1.57 -0.27
C LEU A 64 -10.07 -1.16 1.20
N ILE A 65 -10.70 -0.05 1.57
CA ILE A 65 -10.67 0.40 2.96
C ILE A 65 -11.51 -0.56 3.80
N GLY A 66 -10.86 -1.28 4.71
CA GLY A 66 -11.49 -2.28 5.57
C GLY A 66 -11.12 -3.72 5.26
N ASP A 67 -10.33 -3.98 4.21
CA ASP A 67 -9.78 -5.31 3.91
C ASP A 67 -8.87 -5.84 5.05
N THR A 68 -8.87 -7.16 5.25
CA THR A 68 -8.03 -7.90 6.22
C THR A 68 -7.29 -9.05 5.57
#